data_AF-A0A3D3AA04-F1
#
_entry.id   AF-A0A3D3AA04-F1
#
_cell.length_a   1.000
_cell.length_b   1.000
_cell.length_c   1.000
_cell.angle_alpha   90.00
_cell.angle_beta   90.00
_cell.angle_gamma   90.00
#
_symmetry.space_group_name_H-M   'P 1'
#
loop_
_entity.id
_entity.type
_entity.pdbx_description
1 polymer ?
#
loop_
_entity_poly.entity_id
_entity_poly.type
_entity_poly.pdbx_seq_one_letter_code
_entity_poly.pdbx_strand_id
1 'polypeptide(L)'
;MKKPRQQPKSCYVYLLQSCDDGPAKSYVGWTMDLEKRLAAHNDGSGAKSTRGRQWQLVHSEVFKTRGEAMSREYELKNNRPERRRILGEKG
;
A
#
# COMPACT_ATOMS: atom_id res chain seq x y z
N MET A 1 19.52 -29.34 12.91
CA MET A 1 18.64 -28.65 11.95
C MET A 1 18.94 -27.15 11.98
N LYS A 2 19.63 -26.58 10.97
CA LYS A 2 19.88 -25.13 10.93
C LYS A 2 18.58 -24.44 10.54
N LYS A 3 18.00 -23.63 11.44
CA LYS A 3 16.86 -22.75 11.09
C LYS A 3 17.31 -21.87 9.90
N PRO A 4 16.52 -21.76 8.81
CA PRO A 4 16.90 -20.88 7.70
C PRO A 4 17.07 -19.47 8.25
N ARG A 5 18.18 -18.80 7.88
CA ARG A 5 18.42 -17.39 8.19
C ARG A 5 17.20 -16.61 7.71
N GLN A 6 16.42 -16.04 8.64
CA GLN A 6 15.30 -15.21 8.26
C GLN A 6 15.87 -14.02 7.48
N GLN A 7 15.50 -13.95 6.20
CA GLN A 7 15.74 -12.79 5.35
C GLN A 7 15.26 -11.55 6.12
N PRO A 8 15.95 -10.39 6.05
CA PRO A 8 15.41 -9.17 6.61
C PRO A 8 14.02 -8.96 6.00
N LYS A 9 12.99 -8.87 6.86
CA LYS A 9 11.62 -8.63 6.40
C LYS A 9 11.56 -7.21 5.85
N SER A 10 11.73 -7.10 4.54
CA SER A 10 11.51 -5.87 3.79
C SER A 10 10.14 -5.30 4.14
N CYS A 11 10.10 -3.99 4.39
CA CYS A 11 8.87 -3.26 4.63
C CYS A 11 8.48 -2.55 3.34
N TYR A 12 7.23 -2.67 2.94
CA TYR A 12 6.68 -2.09 1.72
C TYR A 12 5.75 -0.96 2.10
N VAL A 13 5.95 0.22 1.52
CA VAL A 13 4.91 1.26 1.47
C VAL A 13 4.22 1.12 0.13
N TYR A 14 2.90 1.21 0.12
CA TYR A 14 2.11 0.97 -1.07
C TYR A 14 1.00 1.99 -1.24
N LEU A 15 0.66 2.26 -2.49
CA LEU A 15 -0.49 3.04 -2.91
C LEU A 15 -1.42 2.13 -3.71
N LEU A 16 -2.66 2.02 -3.27
CA LEU A 16 -3.73 1.36 -3.99
C LEU A 16 -4.68 2.40 -4.59
N GLN A 17 -5.33 2.01 -5.68
CA GLN A 17 -6.44 2.73 -6.28
C GLN A 17 -7.64 1.78 -6.42
N SER A 18 -8.84 2.29 -6.16
CA SER A 18 -10.06 1.54 -6.39
C SER A 18 -10.40 1.51 -7.88
N CYS A 19 -10.82 0.35 -8.38
CA CYS A 19 -11.13 0.11 -9.79
C CYS A 19 -12.63 -0.12 -10.06
N ASP A 20 -13.50 0.20 -9.10
CA ASP A 20 -14.95 0.06 -9.24
C ASP A 20 -15.57 1.26 -9.99
N ASP A 21 -16.84 1.12 -10.44
CA ASP A 21 -17.61 2.14 -11.19
C ASP A 21 -17.89 3.47 -10.43
N GLY A 22 -17.39 3.59 -9.19
CA GLY A 22 -17.57 4.79 -8.35
C GLY A 22 -16.42 5.79 -8.46
N PRO A 23 -16.45 6.87 -7.65
CA PRO A 23 -15.34 7.81 -7.55
C PRO A 23 -14.05 7.07 -7.19
N ALA A 24 -12.98 7.35 -7.95
CA ALA A 24 -11.66 6.79 -7.70
C ALA A 24 -11.20 7.15 -6.29
N LYS A 25 -10.87 6.13 -5.50
CA LYS A 25 -10.30 6.28 -4.16
C LYS A 25 -8.89 5.76 -4.17
N SER A 26 -8.02 6.43 -3.43
CA SER A 26 -6.68 5.94 -3.15
C SER A 26 -6.53 5.55 -1.69
N TYR A 27 -5.67 4.58 -1.44
CA TYR A 27 -5.30 4.14 -0.10
C TYR A 27 -3.79 4.01 0.00
N VAL A 28 -3.20 4.61 1.04
CA VAL A 28 -1.77 4.49 1.34
C VAL A 28 -1.63 3.66 2.61
N GLY A 29 -0.78 2.65 2.55
CA GLY A 29 -0.47 1.80 3.69
C GLY A 29 0.97 1.30 3.65
N TRP A 30 1.37 0.59 4.69
CA TRP A 30 2.59 -0.20 4.68
C TRP A 30 2.36 -1.63 5.16
N THR A 31 3.22 -2.55 4.76
CA THR A 31 3.13 -3.98 5.11
C THR A 31 4.51 -4.65 5.00
N MET A 32 4.68 -5.84 5.56
CA MET A 32 5.85 -6.70 5.28
C MET A 32 5.57 -7.73 4.17
N ASP A 33 4.31 -7.80 3.72
CA ASP A 33 3.81 -8.75 2.74
C ASP A 33 2.75 -8.04 1.89
N LEU A 34 3.12 -7.67 0.67
CA LEU A 34 2.31 -6.84 -0.22
C LEU A 34 1.17 -7.63 -0.85
N GLU A 35 1.45 -8.86 -1.29
CA GLU A 35 0.47 -9.74 -1.92
C GLU A 35 -0.64 -10.11 -0.95
N LYS A 36 -0.28 -10.56 0.27
CA LYS A 36 -1.25 -10.88 1.31
C LYS A 36 -2.09 -9.67 1.69
N ARG A 37 -1.49 -8.48 1.71
CA ARG A 37 -2.19 -7.25 2.06
C ARG A 37 -3.18 -6.83 0.98
N LEU A 38 -2.79 -6.93 -0.30
CA LEU A 38 -3.68 -6.65 -1.43
C LEU A 38 -4.87 -7.62 -1.45
N ALA A 39 -4.61 -8.92 -1.27
CA ALA A 39 -5.66 -9.93 -1.16
C ALA A 39 -6.66 -9.60 -0.04
N ALA A 40 -6.16 -9.23 1.15
CA ALA A 40 -6.99 -8.82 2.28
C ALA A 40 -7.84 -7.56 1.97
N HIS A 41 -7.35 -6.62 1.17
CA HIS A 41 -8.15 -5.48 0.76
C HIS A 41 -9.30 -5.89 -0.17
N ASN A 42 -9.04 -6.83 -1.09
CA ASN A 42 -10.03 -7.31 -2.07
C ASN A 42 -11.02 -8.32 -1.51
N ASP A 43 -10.67 -9.04 -0.43
CA ASP A 43 -11.58 -9.96 0.28
C ASP A 43 -12.40 -9.27 1.39
N GLY A 44 -12.12 -7.99 1.68
CA GLY A 44 -12.81 -7.20 2.70
C GLY A 44 -12.32 -7.39 4.16
N SER A 45 -11.29 -8.20 4.38
CA SER A 45 -10.65 -8.41 5.70
C SER A 45 -9.56 -7.38 6.02
N GLY A 46 -9.22 -6.51 5.07
CA GLY A 46 -8.26 -5.42 5.19
C GLY A 46 -8.77 -4.23 6.02
N ALA A 47 -8.44 -3.01 5.60
CA ALA A 47 -8.87 -1.82 6.32
C ALA A 47 -10.38 -1.60 6.21
N LYS A 48 -11.03 -1.10 7.28
CA LYS A 48 -12.47 -0.81 7.27
C LYS A 48 -12.88 0.14 6.13
N SER A 49 -12.04 1.12 5.82
CA SER A 49 -12.26 2.09 4.73
C SER A 49 -12.11 1.51 3.32
N THR A 50 -11.54 0.29 3.21
CA THR A 50 -11.30 -0.38 1.93
C THR A 50 -12.33 -1.46 1.60
N ARG A 51 -13.24 -1.78 2.52
CA ARG A 51 -14.24 -2.84 2.32
C ARG A 51 -15.22 -2.52 1.18
N GLY A 52 -15.62 -3.55 0.45
CA GLY A 52 -16.65 -3.48 -0.61
C GLY A 52 -16.16 -2.79 -1.88
N ARG A 53 -14.85 -2.82 -2.15
CA ARG A 53 -14.20 -2.21 -3.30
C ARG A 53 -13.14 -3.13 -3.85
N GLN A 54 -12.92 -3.10 -5.16
CA GLN A 54 -11.79 -3.73 -5.81
C GLN A 54 -10.61 -2.77 -5.84
N TRP A 55 -9.48 -3.22 -5.33
CA TRP A 55 -8.25 -2.46 -5.23
C TRP A 55 -7.19 -3.04 -6.14
N GLN A 56 -6.48 -2.14 -6.82
CA GLN A 56 -5.29 -2.45 -7.59
C GLN A 56 -4.09 -1.73 -6.97
N LEU A 57 -2.95 -2.42 -6.95
CA LEU A 57 -1.68 -1.83 -6.59
C LEU A 57 -1.19 -0.93 -7.74
N VAL A 58 -0.97 0.34 -7.44
CA VAL A 58 -0.49 1.34 -8.42
C VAL A 58 0.99 1.64 -8.22
N HIS A 59 1.45 1.59 -6.96
CA HIS A 59 2.84 1.90 -6.62
C HIS A 59 3.25 1.20 -5.33
N SER A 60 4.53 0.81 -5.25
CA SER A 60 5.14 0.25 -4.05
C SER A 60 6.61 0.62 -3.92
N GLU A 61 7.04 0.93 -2.70
CA GLU A 61 8.41 1.26 -2.33
C GLU A 61 8.90 0.31 -1.24
N VAL A 62 10.17 -0.10 -1.30
CA VAL A 62 10.76 -1.07 -0.37
C VAL A 62 11.73 -0.38 0.58
N PHE A 63 11.61 -0.70 1.86
CA PHE A 63 12.39 -0.15 2.97
C PHE A 63 12.99 -1.27 3.81
N LYS A 64 14.15 -0.99 4.42
CA LYS A 64 14.87 -1.94 5.26
C LYS A 64 14.26 -2.04 6.65
N THR A 65 13.65 -0.96 7.12
CA THR A 65 13.07 -0.89 8.47
C THR A 65 11.61 -0.44 8.45
N ARG A 66 10.88 -0.78 9.51
CA ARG A 66 9.52 -0.30 9.73
C ARG A 66 9.47 1.23 9.90
N GLY A 67 10.48 1.81 10.53
CA GLY A 67 10.54 3.25 10.79
C GLY A 67 10.59 4.05 9.49
N GLU A 68 11.45 3.65 8.55
CA GLU A 68 11.51 4.25 7.21
C GLU A 68 10.18 4.11 6.47
N ALA A 69 9.57 2.92 6.50
CA ALA A 69 8.29 2.68 5.87
C ALA A 69 7.16 3.54 6.47
N MET A 70 7.09 3.67 7.79
CA MET A 70 6.08 4.50 8.46
C MET A 70 6.28 5.99 8.18
N SER A 71 7.54 6.47 8.16
CA SER A 71 7.85 7.85 7.80
C SER A 71 7.39 8.15 6.37
N ARG A 72 7.73 7.26 5.43
CA ARG A 72 7.31 7.41 4.03
C ARG A 72 5.79 7.30 3.84
N GLU A 73 5.13 6.40 4.57
CA GLU A 73 3.67 6.28 4.56
C GLU A 73 3.01 7.61 4.99
N TYR A 74 3.53 8.23 6.06
CA TYR A 74 3.05 9.52 6.54
C TYR A 74 3.28 10.63 5.51
N GLU A 75 4.46 10.68 4.88
CA GLU A 75 4.75 11.62 3.81
C GLU A 75 3.76 11.48 2.65
N LEU A 76 3.55 10.28 2.12
CA LEU A 76 2.65 10.02 1.00
C LEU A 76 1.17 10.26 1.33
N LYS A 77 0.75 10.04 2.59
CA LYS A 77 -0.60 10.37 3.06
C LYS A 77 -0.85 11.88 2.98
N ASN A 78 0.11 12.68 3.44
CA ASN A 78 -0.02 14.14 3.53
C ASN A 78 0.34 14.86 2.22
N ASN A 79 1.16 14.26 1.36
CA ASN A 79 1.57 14.84 0.09
C ASN A 79 0.58 14.51 -1.04
N ARG A 80 -0.51 15.28 -1.11
CA ARG A 80 -1.52 15.14 -2.17
C ARG A 80 -0.95 15.35 -3.59
N PRO A 81 -0.08 16.36 -3.86
CA PRO A 81 0.54 16.52 -5.17
C PRO A 81 1.29 15.27 -5.63
N GLU A 82 2.14 14.70 -4.76
CA GLU A 82 2.91 13.49 -5.10
C GLU A 82 1.98 12.30 -5.35
N ARG A 83 0.94 12.12 -4.54
CA ARG A 83 -0.03 11.05 -4.75
C ARG A 83 -0.73 11.17 -6.11
N ARG A 84 -1.16 12.37 -6.52
CA ARG A 84 -1.76 12.60 -7.85
C ARG A 84 -0.78 12.30 -8.97
N ARG A 85 0.50 12.67 -8.80
CA ARG A 85 1.57 12.36 -9.74
C ARG A 85 1.74 10.86 -9.94
N ILE A 86 1.74 10.09 -8.85
CA ILE A 86 1.86 8.63 -8.89
C ILE A 86 0.61 7.99 -9.52
N LEU A 87 -0.59 8.49 -9.22
CA LEU A 87 -1.84 8.01 -9.81
C LEU A 87 -2.00 8.38 -11.30
N GLY A 88 -1.15 9.26 -11.83
CA GLY A 88 -1.27 9.75 -13.21
C GLY A 88 -2.50 10.65 -13.43
N GLU A 89 -3.09 11.19 -12.37
CA GLU A 89 -4.20 12.14 -12.48
C GLU A 89 -3.67 13.45 -13.09
N LYS A 90 -3.97 13.70 -14.37
CA LYS A 90 -3.75 15.01 -14.99
C LYS A 90 -4.74 15.99 -14.36
N GLY A 91 -4.19 17.10 -13.83
CA GLY A 91 -4.95 18.17 -13.18
C GLY A 91 -5.96 18.84 -14.10
#